data_AF-T1BPS6-F1
#
_entry.id   AF-T1BPS6-F1
#
_cell.length_a   1.000
_cell.length_b   1.000
_cell.length_c   1.000
_cell.angle_alpha   90.00
_cell.angle_beta   90.00
_cell.angle_gamma   90.00
#
_symmetry.space_group_name_H-M   'P 1'
#
loop_
_entity.id
_entity.type
_entity.pdbx_description
1 polymer ?
#
loop_
_entity_poly.entity_id
_entity_poly.type
_entity_poly.pdbx_seq_one_letter_code
_entity_poly.pdbx_strand_id
1 'polypeptide(L)'
;MFWHRPFWPNFLSSLRLVATLPLFVLIVENQFRWAWTVLAFAALTDVLDGWLAKRFDWQSAWGAFLDPLADKLMILGVFGALTLIGA
;
A
#
# COMPACT_ATOMS: atom_id res chain seq x y z
N MET A 1 17.50 17.59 -19.49
CA MET A 1 17.93 18.08 -18.17
C MET A 1 16.97 17.46 -17.15
N PHE A 2 17.36 16.31 -16.61
CA PHE A 2 16.48 15.31 -15.95
C PHE A 2 16.65 15.30 -14.44
N TRP A 3 16.49 16.43 -13.74
CA TRP A 3 16.63 16.41 -12.27
C TRP A 3 15.68 17.41 -11.64
N HIS A 4 14.98 16.96 -10.59
CA HIS A 4 13.95 17.63 -9.76
C HIS A 4 12.50 17.20 -10.08
N ARG A 5 12.22 15.89 -9.98
CA ARG A 5 10.85 15.38 -9.82
C ARG A 5 10.71 14.89 -8.37
N PRO A 6 9.81 15.47 -7.55
CA PRO A 6 9.72 15.19 -6.12
C PRO A 6 9.46 13.70 -5.84
N PHE A 7 10.19 13.15 -4.87
CA PHE A 7 10.15 11.75 -4.44
C PHE A 7 8.89 11.33 -3.65
N TRP A 8 8.05 12.31 -3.30
CA TRP A 8 6.91 12.14 -2.40
C TRP A 8 5.85 11.11 -2.85
N PRO A 9 5.50 10.95 -4.14
CA PRO A 9 4.51 9.95 -4.56
C PRO A 9 4.98 8.52 -4.30
N ASN A 10 6.29 8.25 -4.41
CA ASN A 10 6.86 6.92 -4.18
C ASN A 10 6.81 6.51 -2.71
N PHE A 11 6.77 7.48 -1.79
CA PHE A 11 6.81 7.21 -0.35
C PHE A 11 5.54 6.50 0.13
N LEU A 12 4.41 6.71 -0.54
CA LEU A 12 3.09 6.26 -0.06
C LEU A 12 2.73 4.89 -0.63
N SER A 13 3.12 4.61 -1.88
CA SER A 13 3.11 3.24 -2.41
C SER A 13 4.10 2.34 -1.66
N SER A 14 5.26 2.87 -1.25
CA SER A 14 6.18 2.12 -0.38
C SER A 14 5.67 2.01 1.06
N LEU A 15 4.99 3.03 1.60
CA LEU A 15 4.30 2.94 2.90
C LEU A 15 3.22 1.85 2.88
N ARG A 16 2.47 1.71 1.78
CA ARG A 16 1.49 0.64 1.58
C ARG A 16 2.14 -0.74 1.58
N LEU A 17 3.27 -0.87 0.89
CA LEU A 17 4.08 -2.10 0.91
C LEU A 17 4.55 -2.46 2.32
N VAL A 18 5.00 -1.46 3.09
CA VAL A 18 5.38 -1.64 4.49
C VAL A 18 4.16 -1.96 5.35
N ALA A 19 2.98 -1.39 5.08
CA ALA A 19 1.73 -1.64 5.79
C ALA A 19 1.12 -3.03 5.49
N THR A 20 1.43 -3.63 4.33
CA THR A 20 1.03 -5.00 3.99
C THR A 20 1.61 -6.04 4.97
N LEU A 21 2.85 -5.85 5.43
CA LEU A 21 3.50 -6.74 6.40
C LEU A 21 2.79 -6.83 7.76
N PRO A 22 2.52 -5.73 8.49
CA PRO A 22 1.78 -5.79 9.73
C PRO A 22 0.34 -6.25 9.50
N LEU A 23 -0.26 -5.92 8.36
CA LEU A 23 -1.60 -6.41 8.02
C LEU A 23 -1.63 -7.94 7.85
N PHE A 24 -0.62 -8.52 7.19
CA PHE A 24 -0.41 -9.96 7.10
C PHE A 24 -0.28 -10.61 8.49
N VAL A 25 0.60 -10.06 9.35
CA VAL A 25 0.83 -10.57 10.70
C VAL A 25 -0.45 -10.52 11.54
N LEU A 26 -1.19 -9.40 11.48
CA LEU A 26 -2.44 -9.24 12.22
C LEU A 26 -3.55 -10.20 11.78
N ILE A 27 -3.62 -10.53 10.48
CA ILE A 27 -4.54 -11.55 9.96
C ILE A 27 -4.15 -12.93 10.48
N VAL A 28 -2.86 -13.28 10.43
CA VAL A 28 -2.35 -14.58 10.91
C VAL A 28 -2.57 -14.74 12.42
N GLU A 29 -2.44 -13.67 13.20
CA GLU A 29 -2.71 -13.66 14.64
C GLU A 29 -4.21 -13.63 14.99
N ASN A 30 -5.12 -13.73 14.00
CA ASN A 30 -6.57 -13.66 14.18
C ASN A 30 -7.06 -12.33 14.81
N GLN A 31 -6.24 -11.27 14.76
CA GLN A 31 -6.53 -9.95 15.32
C GLN A 31 -7.27 -9.07 14.31
N PHE A 32 -8.43 -9.55 13.83
CA PHE A 32 -9.20 -8.87 12.78
C PHE A 32 -9.57 -7.42 13.13
N ARG A 33 -9.79 -7.13 14.41
CA ARG A 33 -10.15 -5.77 14.86
C ARG A 33 -9.04 -4.76 14.58
N TRP A 34 -7.78 -5.15 14.75
CA TRP A 34 -6.61 -4.34 14.44
C TRP A 34 -6.28 -4.35 12.94
N ALA A 35 -6.47 -5.48 12.27
CA ALA A 35 -6.31 -5.57 10.82
C ALA A 35 -7.24 -4.59 10.09
N TRP A 36 -8.50 -4.48 10.53
CA TRP A 36 -9.47 -3.53 9.99
C TRP A 36 -9.07 -2.06 10.18
N THR A 37 -8.53 -1.69 11.34
CA THR A 37 -8.07 -0.31 11.57
C THR A 37 -6.87 0.04 10.70
N VAL A 38 -5.90 -0.86 10.58
CA VAL A 38 -4.74 -0.65 9.70
C VAL A 38 -5.17 -0.55 8.24
N LEU A 39 -6.10 -1.42 7.81
CA LEU A 39 -6.65 -1.40 6.45
C LEU A 39 -7.39 -0.08 6.17
N ALA A 40 -8.26 0.35 7.08
CA ALA A 40 -9.00 1.60 6.94
C ALA A 40 -8.07 2.82 6.89
N PHE A 41 -7.03 2.84 7.73
CA PHE A 41 -6.03 3.92 7.75
C PHE A 41 -5.19 3.94 6.45
N ALA A 42 -4.79 2.76 5.96
CA ALA A 42 -4.07 2.63 4.71
C ALA A 42 -4.91 3.08 3.50
N ALA A 43 -6.18 2.71 3.45
CA ALA A 43 -7.11 3.14 2.39
C ALA A 43 -7.37 4.65 2.41
N LEU A 44 -7.53 5.25 3.60
CA LEU A 44 -7.66 6.71 3.73
C LEU A 44 -6.43 7.45 3.22
N THR A 45 -5.24 6.92 3.51
CA THR A 45 -3.96 7.49 3.09
C THR A 45 -3.83 7.42 1.56
N ASP A 46 -4.15 6.29 0.93
CA ASP A 46 -4.13 6.11 -0.53
C ASP A 46 -5.04 7.12 -1.28
N VAL A 47 -6.25 7.34 -0.76
CA VAL A 47 -7.18 8.30 -1.37
C VAL A 47 -6.66 9.73 -1.29
N LEU A 48 -6.10 10.11 -0.14
CA LEU A 48 -5.50 11.43 0.08
C LEU A 48 -4.30 11.67 -0.85
N ASP A 49 -3.46 10.66 -0.99
CA ASP A 49 -2.24 10.74 -1.79
C ASP A 49 -2.51 10.69 -3.29
N GLY A 50 -3.46 9.84 -3.72
CA GLY A 50 -3.93 9.80 -5.10
C GLY A 50 -4.61 11.11 -5.51
N TRP A 51 -5.32 11.76 -4.57
CA TRP A 51 -5.90 13.07 -4.80
C TRP A 51 -4.83 14.17 -4.90
N LEU A 52 -3.82 14.15 -4.01
CA LEU A 52 -2.68 15.06 -4.08
C LEU A 52 -1.88 14.88 -5.37
N ALA A 53 -1.56 13.64 -5.75
CA ALA A 53 -0.80 13.32 -6.94
C ALA A 53 -1.50 13.79 -8.23
N LYS A 54 -2.82 13.63 -8.32
CA LYS A 54 -3.64 14.16 -9.43
C LYS A 54 -3.69 15.67 -9.47
N ARG A 55 -3.71 16.32 -8.30
CA ARG A 55 -3.80 17.78 -8.20
C ARG A 55 -2.50 18.50 -8.50
N PHE A 56 -1.36 17.85 -8.28
CA PHE A 56 -0.02 18.43 -8.50
C PHE A 56 0.71 17.86 -9.74
N ASP A 57 0.07 16.99 -10.52
CA ASP A 57 0.64 16.33 -11.71
C ASP A 57 1.96 15.59 -11.42
N TRP A 58 2.06 15.04 -10.21
CA TRP A 58 3.25 14.35 -9.69
C TRP A 58 3.22 12.86 -10.01
N GLN A 59 2.95 12.50 -11.27
CA GLN A 59 3.06 11.11 -11.71
C GLN A 59 4.51 10.82 -12.12
N SER A 60 5.15 9.86 -11.45
CA SER A 60 6.50 9.39 -11.77
C SER A 60 6.42 8.04 -12.50
N ALA A 61 7.25 7.84 -13.53
CA ALA A 61 7.33 6.56 -14.25
C ALA A 61 7.74 5.38 -13.34
N TRP A 62 8.47 5.68 -12.26
CA TRP A 62 8.84 4.71 -11.23
C TRP A 62 7.66 4.32 -10.32
N GLY A 63 6.83 5.30 -9.94
CA GLY A 63 5.60 5.06 -9.17
C GLY A 63 4.60 4.21 -9.96
N ALA A 64 4.44 4.50 -11.25
CA ALA A 64 3.58 3.73 -12.15
C ALA A 64 4.00 2.25 -12.30
N PHE A 65 5.28 1.93 -12.05
CA PHE A 65 5.77 0.55 -12.02
C PHE A 65 5.67 -0.08 -10.62
N LEU A 66 5.94 0.70 -9.58
CA LEU A 66 5.85 0.26 -8.18
C LEU A 66 4.41 0.00 -7.73
N ASP A 67 3.44 0.77 -8.20
CA ASP A 67 2.01 0.62 -7.86
C ASP A 67 1.50 -0.80 -8.19
N PRO A 68 1.59 -1.31 -9.44
CA PRO A 68 1.15 -2.68 -9.75
C PRO A 68 2.01 -3.77 -9.09
N LEU A 69 3.25 -3.47 -8.69
CA LEU A 69 4.08 -4.40 -7.92
C LEU A 69 3.59 -4.51 -6.47
N ALA A 70 3.32 -3.37 -5.83
CA ALA A 70 2.79 -3.28 -4.49
C ALA A 70 1.41 -3.95 -4.39
N ASP A 71 0.55 -3.73 -5.39
CA ASP A 71 -0.78 -4.35 -5.47
C ASP A 71 -0.69 -5.89 -5.53
N LYS A 72 0.19 -6.44 -6.36
CA LYS A 72 0.40 -7.89 -6.45
C LYS A 72 0.91 -8.49 -5.14
N LEU A 73 1.86 -7.82 -4.49
CA LEU A 73 2.40 -8.26 -3.20
C LEU A 73 1.35 -8.19 -2.09
N MET A 74 0.48 -7.17 -2.11
CA MET A 74 -0.62 -7.04 -1.16
C MET A 74 -1.65 -8.16 -1.35
N ILE A 75 -2.05 -8.44 -2.59
CA ILE A 75 -2.99 -9.54 -2.90
C ILE A 75 -2.38 -10.88 -2.47
N LEU A 76 -1.12 -11.16 -2.84
CA LEU A 76 -0.44 -12.41 -2.47
C LEU A 76 -0.29 -12.56 -0.95
N GLY A 77 0.03 -11.47 -0.24
CA GLY A 77 0.12 -11.46 1.22
C GLY A 77 -1.23 -11.78 1.86
N VAL A 78 -2.29 -11.04 1.51
CA VAL A 78 -3.62 -11.24 2.09
C VAL A 78 -4.17 -12.62 1.77
N PHE A 79 -4.10 -13.08 0.51
CA PHE A 79 -4.51 -14.44 0.15
C PHE A 79 -3.69 -15.49 0.89
N GLY A 80 -2.37 -15.33 0.96
CA GLY A 80 -1.48 -16.22 1.68
C GLY A 80 -1.84 -16.33 3.17
N ALA A 81 -2.08 -15.19 3.82
CA ALA A 81 -2.50 -15.14 5.22
C ALA A 81 -3.82 -15.85 5.44
N LEU A 82 -4.82 -15.58 4.59
CA LEU A 82 -6.15 -16.22 4.66
C LEU A 82 -6.05 -17.74 4.47
N THR A 83 -5.27 -18.20 3.48
CA THR A 83 -5.04 -19.63 3.27
C THR A 83 -4.33 -20.30 4.46
N LEU A 84 -3.41 -19.59 5.13
CA LEU A 84 -2.68 -20.08 6.29
C LEU A 84 -3.58 -20.24 7.53
N ILE A 85 -4.52 -19.31 7.73
CA ILE A 85 -5.46 -19.39 8.85
C ILE A 85 -6.64 -20.33 8.58
N GLY A 86 -6.76 -20.87 7.36
CA GLY A 86 -7.83 -21.80 6.97
C GLY A 86 -9.23 -21.18 6.95
N ALA A 87 -9.32 -19.87 6.72
CA ALA A 87 -10.55 -19.10 6.63
C ALA A 87 -11.09 -19.01 5.19
#